data_AF-A0A813NJZ1-F1
#
_entry.id   AF-A0A813NJZ1-F1
#
_cell.length_a   1.000
_cell.length_b   1.000
_cell.length_c   1.000
_cell.angle_alpha   90.00
_cell.angle_beta   90.00
_cell.angle_gamma   90.00
#
_symmetry.space_group_name_H-M   'P 1'
#
loop_
_entity.id
_entity.type
_entity.pdbx_description
1 polymer ?
#
loop_
_entity_poly.entity_id
_entity_poly.type
_entity_poly.pdbx_seq_one_letter_code
_entity_poly.pdbx_strand_id
1 'polypeptide(L)'
;MQLANELRLSCSNLIESKNTCTMYKFKDNIHKCIQDKNIDNRDVIVECMRNLSGILPSKLLSGLLSKAIELNDSDLCSLLVDNVQLLEESHAVECIKFFIRGIEVKEDENFQIPEKLENKLDTLFKKTYDYHLLAIELKRLSSNEFILCLQYLQNNVKKAFQEKMNQSTEDLSQDKMEIDSSKTGPNILQITDLFSCFVDAHFTHITLSTKSQEVIAEVLQLIENQLDIFFDLISIDSLIKEIKQNKEFQVKNTNSISDYFIEVLKFE
;
A
#
# COMPACT_ATOMS: atom_id res chain seq x y z
N MET A 1 14.20 4.39 35.04
CA MET A 1 13.07 5.20 35.55
C MET A 1 13.20 6.70 35.27
N GLN A 2 14.31 7.38 35.59
CA GLN A 2 14.43 8.82 35.37
C GLN A 2 14.32 9.23 33.88
N LEU A 3 15.06 8.55 32.99
CA LEU A 3 15.02 8.80 31.54
C LEU A 3 13.64 8.53 30.92
N ALA A 4 12.97 7.45 31.33
CA ALA A 4 11.60 7.14 30.91
C ALA A 4 10.60 8.25 31.27
N ASN A 5 10.71 8.82 32.48
CA ASN A 5 9.85 9.93 32.90
C ASN A 5 10.17 11.23 32.11
N GLU A 6 11.44 11.50 31.84
CA GLU A 6 11.87 12.63 31.01
C GLU A 6 11.34 12.50 29.56
N LEU A 7 11.34 11.28 29.02
CA LEU A 7 10.79 11.00 27.69
C LEU A 7 9.26 11.22 27.66
N ARG A 8 8.52 10.71 28.65
CA ARG A 8 7.06 10.92 28.76
C ARG A 8 6.69 12.40 28.91
N LEU A 9 7.44 13.14 29.73
CA LEU A 9 7.24 14.57 29.90
C LEU A 9 7.52 15.31 28.58
N SER A 10 8.60 14.97 27.88
CA SER A 10 8.92 15.56 26.59
C SER A 10 7.89 15.22 25.51
N CYS A 11 7.33 14.01 25.52
CA CYS A 11 6.24 13.60 24.64
C CYS A 11 5.00 14.45 24.87
N SER A 12 4.58 14.62 26.13
CA SER A 12 3.41 15.42 26.51
C SER A 12 3.57 16.88 26.07
N ASN A 13 4.75 17.47 26.33
CA ASN A 13 5.06 18.84 25.92
C ASN A 13 5.08 19.01 24.38
N LEU A 14 5.49 17.99 23.64
CA LEU A 14 5.50 18.02 22.18
C LEU A 14 4.07 17.93 21.61
N ILE A 15 3.20 17.11 22.21
CA ILE A 15 1.78 17.02 21.84
C ILE A 15 1.09 18.37 22.02
N GLU A 16 1.33 19.04 23.15
CA GLU A 16 0.73 20.33 23.49
C GLU A 16 1.25 21.48 22.62
N SER A 17 2.57 21.59 22.46
CA SER A 17 3.18 22.78 21.86
C SER A 17 3.45 22.68 20.36
N LYS A 18 3.65 21.46 19.83
CA LYS A 18 3.99 21.16 18.42
C LYS A 18 5.09 22.03 17.82
N ASN A 19 5.99 22.57 18.65
CA ASN A 19 7.03 23.48 18.20
C ASN A 19 8.34 22.74 17.93
N THR A 20 9.20 23.35 17.11
CA THR A 20 10.47 22.75 16.71
C THR A 20 11.39 22.48 17.90
N CYS A 21 11.37 23.32 18.94
CA CYS A 21 12.22 23.16 20.12
C CYS A 21 11.86 21.89 20.92
N THR A 22 10.57 21.62 21.12
CA THR A 22 10.11 20.40 21.81
C THR A 22 10.35 19.14 20.98
N MET A 23 10.33 19.23 19.64
CA MET A 23 10.74 18.12 18.77
C MET A 23 12.21 17.74 18.97
N TYR A 24 13.13 18.72 19.01
CA TYR A 24 14.55 18.44 19.24
C TYR A 24 14.82 17.91 20.65
N LYS A 25 14.14 18.46 21.67
CA LYS A 25 14.22 17.92 23.04
C LYS A 25 13.73 16.47 23.13
N PHE A 26 12.65 16.14 22.41
CA PHE A 26 12.14 14.78 22.34
C PHE A 26 13.16 13.85 21.66
N LYS A 27 13.76 14.27 20.54
CA LYS A 27 14.84 13.55 19.86
C LYS A 27 16.02 13.27 20.81
N ASP A 28 16.48 14.27 21.56
CA ASP A 28 17.60 14.12 22.48
C ASP A 28 17.29 13.11 23.59
N ASN A 29 16.05 13.14 24.11
CA ASN A 29 15.61 12.18 25.12
C ASN A 29 15.46 10.76 24.56
N ILE A 30 14.98 10.61 23.32
CA ILE A 30 15.02 9.32 22.61
C ILE A 30 16.46 8.82 22.49
N HIS A 31 17.40 9.68 22.09
CA HIS A 31 18.79 9.29 21.92
C HIS A 31 19.42 8.78 23.23
N LYS A 32 19.14 9.45 24.36
CA LYS A 32 19.55 8.98 25.68
C LYS A 32 18.92 7.63 26.04
N CYS A 33 17.63 7.45 25.75
CA CYS A 33 16.92 6.20 26.00
C CYS A 33 17.44 5.04 25.13
N ILE A 34 17.92 5.31 23.91
CA ILE A 34 18.54 4.31 23.03
C ILE A 34 19.92 3.86 23.56
N GLN A 35 20.70 4.79 24.12
CA GLN A 35 22.02 4.47 24.68
C GLN A 35 21.91 3.59 25.93
N ASP A 36 20.89 3.83 26.75
CA ASP A 36 20.56 3.04 27.92
C ASP A 36 19.79 1.78 27.48
N LYS A 37 20.48 0.66 27.29
CA LYS A 37 19.98 -0.64 26.74
C LYS A 37 18.92 -1.35 27.61
N ASN A 38 17.99 -0.61 28.21
CA ASN A 38 16.94 -1.11 29.09
C ASN A 38 15.63 -1.36 28.31
N ILE A 39 15.02 -2.52 28.54
CA ILE A 39 13.74 -2.92 27.95
C ILE A 39 12.62 -1.95 28.34
N ASP A 40 12.62 -1.43 29.56
CA ASP A 40 11.60 -0.47 30.03
C ASP A 40 11.56 0.80 29.16
N ASN A 41 12.71 1.22 28.62
CA ASN A 41 12.79 2.39 27.75
C ASN A 41 12.16 2.11 26.38
N ARG A 42 12.20 0.87 25.89
CA ARG A 42 11.58 0.47 24.61
C ARG A 42 10.07 0.64 24.65
N ASP A 43 9.42 0.15 25.70
CA ASP A 43 7.96 0.21 25.81
C ASP A 43 7.47 1.65 25.92
N VAL A 44 8.23 2.50 26.63
CA VAL A 44 7.95 3.94 26.72
C VAL A 44 8.19 4.66 25.38
N ILE A 45 9.20 4.27 24.60
CA ILE A 45 9.40 4.79 23.25
C ILE A 45 8.20 4.43 22.37
N VAL A 46 7.75 3.17 22.39
CA VAL A 46 6.57 2.71 21.63
C VAL A 46 5.32 3.48 22.03
N GLU A 47 5.09 3.66 23.33
CA GLU A 47 3.98 4.46 23.88
C GLU A 47 4.02 5.90 23.35
N CYS A 48 5.18 6.58 23.45
CA CYS A 48 5.35 7.95 22.97
C CYS A 48 5.15 8.06 21.46
N MET A 49 5.64 7.10 20.68
CA MET A 49 5.54 7.12 19.22
C MET A 49 4.10 6.98 18.74
N ARG A 50 3.28 6.15 19.40
CA ARG A 50 1.84 6.07 19.10
C ARG A 50 1.12 7.38 19.40
N ASN A 51 1.48 8.05 20.50
CA ASN A 51 0.87 9.33 20.88
C ASN A 51 1.29 10.49 19.96
N LEU A 52 2.44 10.37 19.29
CA LEU A 52 3.00 11.38 18.39
C LEU A 52 2.77 11.08 16.90
N SER A 53 1.82 10.19 16.61
CA SER A 53 1.50 9.76 15.25
C SER A 53 1.28 10.95 14.31
N GLY A 54 2.02 10.97 13.19
CA GLY A 54 1.92 12.00 12.16
C GLY A 54 2.55 13.36 12.52
N ILE A 55 3.23 13.48 13.66
CA ILE A 55 3.86 14.75 14.09
C ILE A 55 5.34 14.81 13.70
N LEU A 56 6.06 13.70 13.82
CA LEU A 56 7.52 13.67 13.67
C LEU A 56 7.96 13.19 12.28
N PRO A 57 8.86 13.90 11.59
CA PRO A 57 9.51 13.39 10.39
C PRO A 57 10.56 12.32 10.76
N SER A 58 10.70 11.31 9.91
CA SER A 58 11.66 10.21 10.07
C SER A 58 13.11 10.68 10.27
N LYS A 59 13.51 11.81 9.67
CA LYS A 59 14.84 12.41 9.83
C LYS A 59 15.25 12.66 11.29
N LEU A 60 14.29 13.05 12.13
CA LEU A 60 14.54 13.28 13.56
C LEU A 60 14.67 11.97 14.34
N LEU A 61 14.18 10.87 13.76
CA LEU A 61 14.17 9.53 14.34
C LEU A 61 15.15 8.57 13.65
N SER A 62 16.04 9.06 12.78
CA SER A 62 16.99 8.22 12.03
C SER A 62 17.80 7.31 12.94
N GLY A 63 18.33 7.84 14.05
CA GLY A 63 19.07 7.05 15.04
C GLY A 63 18.22 5.96 15.72
N LEU A 64 16.91 6.19 15.89
CA LEU A 64 15.99 5.18 16.44
C LEU A 64 15.68 4.10 15.40
N LEU A 65 15.45 4.49 14.14
CA LEU A 65 15.25 3.56 13.02
C LEU A 65 16.47 2.66 12.82
N SER A 66 17.68 3.24 12.73
CA SER A 66 18.92 2.48 12.60
C SER A 66 19.10 1.52 13.78
N LYS A 67 18.79 1.96 15.01
CA LYS A 67 18.85 1.10 16.18
C LYS A 67 17.86 -0.06 16.13
N ALA A 68 16.62 0.19 15.71
CA ALA A 68 15.61 -0.85 15.56
C ALA A 68 16.08 -1.93 14.56
N ILE A 69 16.68 -1.52 13.45
CA ILE A 69 17.28 -2.42 12.45
C ILE A 69 18.46 -3.21 13.05
N GLU A 70 19.38 -2.54 13.75
CA GLU A 70 20.52 -3.20 14.42
C GLU A 70 20.07 -4.26 15.44
N LEU A 71 18.98 -4.00 16.16
CA LEU A 71 18.41 -4.91 17.15
C LEU A 71 17.51 -6.00 16.53
N ASN A 72 17.36 -6.02 15.21
CA ASN A 72 16.40 -6.86 14.49
C ASN A 72 14.95 -6.75 15.01
N ASP A 73 14.55 -5.57 15.48
CA ASP A 73 13.21 -5.31 15.99
C ASP A 73 12.27 -4.84 14.86
N SER A 74 11.72 -5.81 14.15
CA SER A 74 10.85 -5.55 13.00
C SER A 74 9.51 -4.90 13.35
N ASP A 75 9.03 -5.11 14.58
CA ASP A 75 7.75 -4.56 15.02
C ASP A 75 7.91 -3.09 15.40
N LEU A 76 9.01 -2.74 16.08
CA LEU A 76 9.36 -1.35 16.33
C LEU A 76 9.58 -0.59 15.02
N CYS A 77 10.29 -1.19 14.06
CA CYS A 77 10.53 -0.55 12.76
C CYS A 77 9.22 -0.27 12.00
N SER A 78 8.32 -1.26 11.92
CA SER A 78 6.99 -1.09 11.31
C SER A 78 6.17 -0.01 12.03
N LEU A 79 6.19 0.01 13.36
CA LEU A 79 5.49 1.03 14.15
C LEU A 79 6.05 2.44 13.91
N LEU A 80 7.37 2.58 13.79
CA LEU A 80 8.00 3.87 13.48
C LEU A 80 7.60 4.36 12.08
N VAL A 81 7.66 3.46 11.08
CA VAL A 81 7.22 3.77 9.71
C VAL A 81 5.76 4.23 9.70
N ASP A 82 4.87 3.52 10.40
CA ASP A 82 3.45 3.86 10.44
C ASP A 82 3.20 5.25 11.06
N ASN A 83 3.91 5.59 12.13
CA ASN A 83 3.63 6.78 12.94
C ASN A 83 4.43 8.03 12.55
N VAL A 84 5.39 7.96 11.62
CA VAL A 84 6.07 9.17 11.13
C VAL A 84 5.18 9.98 10.18
N GLN A 85 5.32 11.30 10.26
CA GLN A 85 4.69 12.26 9.35
C GLN A 85 5.17 12.06 7.91
N LEU A 86 6.50 11.98 7.75
CA LEU A 86 7.15 11.83 6.46
C LEU A 86 8.32 10.87 6.60
N LEU A 87 8.34 9.85 5.74
CA LEU A 87 9.41 8.87 5.65
C LEU A 87 10.34 9.27 4.50
N GLU A 88 11.59 9.62 4.81
CA GLU A 88 12.61 9.88 3.78
C GLU A 88 12.91 8.58 3.00
N GLU A 89 13.17 8.73 1.71
CA GLU A 89 13.33 7.62 0.76
C GLU A 89 14.52 6.72 1.13
N SER A 90 15.60 7.31 1.65
CA SER A 90 16.77 6.58 2.14
C SER A 90 16.41 5.65 3.31
N HIS A 91 15.59 6.11 4.25
CA HIS A 91 15.09 5.30 5.36
C HIS A 91 14.10 4.25 4.87
N ALA A 92 13.27 4.56 3.88
CA ALA A 92 12.35 3.60 3.27
C ALA A 92 13.12 2.42 2.68
N VAL A 93 14.18 2.68 1.91
CA VAL A 93 15.03 1.62 1.33
C VAL A 93 15.74 0.80 2.40
N GLU A 94 16.22 1.42 3.48
CA GLU A 94 16.79 0.66 4.62
C GLU A 94 15.76 -0.25 5.29
N CYS A 95 14.53 0.22 5.45
CA CYS A 95 13.43 -0.59 5.99
C CYS A 95 13.06 -1.74 5.05
N ILE A 96 13.00 -1.49 3.73
CA ILE A 96 12.78 -2.53 2.71
C ILE A 96 13.81 -3.65 2.87
N LYS A 97 15.11 -3.30 2.84
CA LYS A 97 16.21 -4.25 3.01
C LYS A 97 16.10 -5.05 4.30
N PHE A 98 15.74 -4.37 5.38
CA PHE A 98 15.58 -5.01 6.67
C PHE A 98 14.41 -5.99 6.71
N PHE A 99 13.25 -5.63 6.16
CA PHE A 99 12.07 -6.49 6.16
C PHE A 99 12.24 -7.74 5.30
N ILE A 100 12.91 -7.62 4.15
CA ILE A 100 13.16 -8.75 3.24
C ILE A 100 14.42 -9.56 3.59
N ARG A 101 15.17 -9.13 4.61
CA ARG A 101 16.43 -9.78 5.00
C ARG A 101 16.19 -11.25 5.38
N GLY A 102 16.99 -12.14 4.79
CA GLY A 102 16.93 -13.58 5.08
C GLY A 102 15.83 -14.32 4.32
N ILE A 103 15.16 -13.67 3.37
CA ILE A 103 14.23 -14.32 2.46
C ILE A 103 15.00 -14.70 1.19
N GLU A 104 15.05 -15.99 0.92
CA GLU A 104 15.60 -16.50 -0.33
C GLU A 104 14.52 -16.49 -1.40
N VAL A 105 14.86 -15.92 -2.57
CA VAL A 105 14.03 -16.03 -3.77
C VAL A 105 14.10 -17.47 -4.23
N LYS A 106 12.99 -18.20 -4.07
CA LYS A 106 12.85 -19.52 -4.70
C LYS A 106 12.44 -19.32 -6.15
N GLU A 107 13.06 -20.07 -7.05
CA GLU A 107 12.73 -20.04 -8.49
C GLU A 107 11.37 -20.67 -8.81
N ASP A 108 10.72 -21.28 -7.83
CA ASP A 108 9.39 -21.90 -7.98
C ASP A 108 8.32 -20.88 -8.38
N GLU A 109 7.49 -21.25 -9.35
CA GLU A 109 6.39 -20.45 -9.92
C GLU A 109 5.32 -20.01 -8.90
N ASN A 110 5.30 -20.60 -7.70
CA ASN A 110 4.30 -20.35 -6.65
C ASN A 110 4.87 -19.68 -5.39
N PHE A 111 6.01 -19.00 -5.46
CA PHE A 111 6.54 -18.29 -4.29
C PHE A 111 5.58 -17.18 -3.85
N GLN A 112 4.89 -17.41 -2.72
CA GLN A 112 4.08 -16.40 -2.05
C GLN A 112 4.89 -15.71 -0.98
N ILE A 113 4.83 -14.39 -0.98
CA ILE A 113 5.42 -13.57 0.07
C ILE A 113 4.67 -13.85 1.39
N PRO A 114 5.39 -14.07 2.51
CA PRO A 114 4.73 -14.27 3.79
C PRO A 114 3.83 -13.09 4.16
N GLU A 115 2.60 -13.37 4.61
CA GLU A 115 1.60 -12.35 4.97
C GLU A 115 2.14 -11.29 5.96
N LYS A 116 2.96 -11.71 6.92
CA LYS A 116 3.61 -10.79 7.87
C LYS A 116 4.58 -9.82 7.21
N LEU A 117 5.24 -10.23 6.13
CA LEU A 117 6.10 -9.34 5.35
C LEU A 117 5.24 -8.42 4.50
N GLU A 118 4.21 -8.96 3.85
CA GLU A 118 3.28 -8.20 3.03
C GLU A 118 2.68 -7.02 3.82
N ASN A 119 2.18 -7.27 5.03
CA ASN A 119 1.65 -6.22 5.91
C ASN A 119 2.67 -5.11 6.24
N LYS A 120 3.95 -5.47 6.38
CA LYS A 120 5.03 -4.49 6.66
C LYS A 120 5.37 -3.66 5.44
N LEU A 121 5.38 -4.29 4.27
CA LEU A 121 5.56 -3.60 3.00
C LEU A 121 4.35 -2.73 2.67
N ASP A 122 3.13 -3.16 3.02
CA ASP A 122 1.91 -2.35 2.90
C ASP A 122 2.03 -1.06 3.72
N THR A 123 2.46 -1.15 4.99
CA THR A 123 2.67 0.05 5.82
C THR A 123 3.66 1.02 5.19
N LEU A 124 4.72 0.49 4.58
CA LEU A 124 5.78 1.27 3.95
C LEU A 124 5.26 1.92 2.65
N PHE A 125 4.76 1.12 1.71
CA PHE A 125 4.34 1.57 0.38
C PHE A 125 3.04 2.37 0.35
N LYS A 126 2.26 2.39 1.43
CA LYS A 126 1.16 3.36 1.60
C LYS A 126 1.65 4.80 1.78
N LYS A 127 2.88 5.01 2.24
CA LYS A 127 3.42 6.35 2.44
C LYS A 127 3.59 7.07 1.09
N THR A 128 3.48 8.38 1.15
CA THR A 128 3.75 9.25 0.00
C THR A 128 5.24 9.49 -0.13
N TYR A 129 5.78 9.28 -1.33
CA TYR A 129 7.20 9.44 -1.63
C TYR A 129 7.40 10.43 -2.76
N ASP A 130 8.57 11.07 -2.79
CA ASP A 130 9.09 11.64 -4.03
C ASP A 130 9.66 10.49 -4.87
N TYR A 131 8.92 10.08 -5.91
CA TYR A 131 9.31 8.96 -6.76
C TYR A 131 10.63 9.16 -7.50
N HIS A 132 11.07 10.41 -7.73
CA HIS A 132 12.38 10.67 -8.31
C HIS A 132 13.48 10.33 -7.31
N LEU A 133 13.36 10.81 -6.07
CA LEU A 133 14.33 10.50 -5.02
C LEU A 133 14.30 9.02 -4.66
N LEU A 134 13.11 8.42 -4.64
CA LEU A 134 12.94 7.00 -4.35
C LEU A 134 13.62 6.15 -5.42
N ALA A 135 13.49 6.49 -6.69
CA ALA A 135 14.16 5.76 -7.78
C ALA A 135 15.69 5.79 -7.64
N ILE A 136 16.27 6.91 -7.16
CA ILE A 136 17.71 7.01 -6.90
C ILE A 136 18.11 6.07 -5.76
N GLU A 137 17.37 6.08 -4.66
CA GLU A 137 17.67 5.26 -3.48
C GLU A 137 17.42 3.76 -3.75
N LEU A 138 16.41 3.41 -4.53
CA LEU A 138 16.08 2.02 -4.88
C LEU A 138 17.21 1.32 -5.64
N LYS A 139 18.08 2.04 -6.35
CA LYS A 139 19.29 1.47 -6.98
C LYS A 139 20.23 0.79 -5.99
N ARG A 140 20.11 1.10 -4.69
CA ARG A 140 20.90 0.47 -3.62
C ARG A 140 20.43 -0.94 -3.31
N LEU A 141 19.25 -1.37 -3.77
CA LEU A 141 18.76 -2.73 -3.58
C LEU A 141 19.59 -3.72 -4.40
N SER A 142 19.85 -4.89 -3.84
CA SER A 142 20.38 -6.02 -4.60
C SER A 142 19.32 -6.61 -5.53
N SER A 143 19.75 -7.41 -6.51
CA SER A 143 18.84 -8.03 -7.48
C SER A 143 17.78 -8.92 -6.82
N ASN A 144 18.14 -9.64 -5.74
CA ASN A 144 17.19 -10.47 -5.01
C ASN A 144 16.14 -9.63 -4.28
N GLU A 145 16.60 -8.56 -3.61
CA GLU A 145 15.72 -7.63 -2.92
C GLU A 145 14.74 -6.94 -3.89
N PHE A 146 15.23 -6.58 -5.07
CA PHE A 146 14.45 -6.03 -6.17
C PHE A 146 13.37 -7.00 -6.64
N ILE A 147 13.73 -8.27 -6.92
CA ILE A 147 12.77 -9.29 -7.38
C ILE A 147 11.67 -9.53 -6.35
N LEU A 148 12.01 -9.60 -5.06
CA LEU A 148 11.02 -9.73 -3.98
C LEU A 148 10.04 -8.56 -3.95
N CYS A 149 10.53 -7.33 -4.18
CA CYS A 149 9.66 -6.16 -4.26
C CYS A 149 8.75 -6.21 -5.50
N LEU A 150 9.26 -6.67 -6.66
CA LEU A 150 8.43 -6.85 -7.85
C LEU A 150 7.33 -7.89 -7.63
N GLN A 151 7.64 -9.03 -7.01
CA GLN A 151 6.66 -10.06 -6.66
C GLN A 151 5.60 -9.53 -5.69
N TYR A 152 6.01 -8.69 -4.73
CA TYR A 152 5.08 -8.01 -3.82
C TYR A 152 4.09 -7.12 -4.59
N LEU A 153 4.61 -6.27 -5.49
CA LEU A 153 3.77 -5.38 -6.27
C LEU A 153 2.85 -6.17 -7.21
N GLN A 154 3.34 -7.25 -7.81
CA GLN A 154 2.55 -8.15 -8.64
C GLN A 154 1.38 -8.77 -7.87
N ASN A 155 1.61 -9.27 -6.65
CA ASN A 155 0.56 -9.83 -5.81
C ASN A 155 -0.51 -8.79 -5.46
N ASN A 156 -0.10 -7.55 -5.19
CA ASN A 156 -1.02 -6.45 -4.95
C ASN A 156 -1.85 -6.09 -6.18
N VAL A 157 -1.27 -6.10 -7.38
CA VAL A 157 -2.02 -5.93 -8.64
C VAL A 157 -3.03 -7.07 -8.82
N LYS A 158 -2.62 -8.33 -8.61
CA LYS A 158 -3.51 -9.50 -8.68
C LYS A 158 -4.69 -9.34 -7.71
N LYS A 159 -4.43 -8.95 -6.45
CA LYS A 159 -5.48 -8.71 -5.43
C LYS A 159 -6.43 -7.58 -5.82
N ALA A 160 -5.90 -6.43 -6.24
CA ALA A 160 -6.69 -5.27 -6.61
C ALA A 160 -7.68 -5.56 -7.77
N PHE A 161 -7.33 -6.46 -8.67
CA PHE A 161 -8.20 -6.90 -9.76
C PHE A 161 -9.16 -8.03 -9.36
N GLN A 162 -8.74 -8.97 -8.50
CA GLN A 162 -9.60 -10.07 -8.03
C GLN A 162 -10.69 -9.59 -7.05
N GLU A 163 -10.37 -8.67 -6.13
CA GLU A 163 -11.34 -8.17 -5.15
C GLU A 163 -12.50 -7.41 -5.81
N LYS A 164 -12.24 -6.70 -6.91
CA LYS A 164 -13.27 -6.00 -7.68
C LYS A 164 -14.22 -6.92 -8.45
N MET A 165 -13.77 -8.12 -8.83
CA MET A 165 -14.63 -9.13 -9.47
C MET A 165 -15.56 -9.84 -8.48
N ASN A 166 -15.17 -9.97 -7.21
CA ASN A 166 -15.98 -10.65 -6.19
C ASN A 166 -16.97 -9.69 -5.51
N GLN A 167 -16.63 -8.41 -5.35
CA GLN A 167 -17.53 -7.41 -4.76
C GLN A 167 -18.79 -7.14 -5.60
N SER A 168 -18.75 -7.35 -6.92
CA SER A 168 -19.94 -7.23 -7.78
C SER A 168 -20.99 -8.33 -7.55
N THR A 169 -20.69 -9.34 -6.73
CA THR A 169 -21.63 -10.45 -6.43
C THR A 169 -22.27 -10.33 -5.03
N GLU A 170 -21.74 -9.49 -4.13
CA GLU A 170 -22.19 -9.42 -2.72
C GLU A 170 -22.98 -8.15 -2.33
N ASP A 171 -23.14 -7.18 -3.23
CA ASP A 171 -23.77 -5.88 -2.94
C ASP A 171 -25.31 -5.86 -2.81
N LEU A 172 -25.95 -7.00 -2.52
CA LEU A 172 -27.38 -7.07 -2.19
C LEU A 172 -27.70 -7.49 -0.75
N SER A 173 -26.70 -7.64 0.11
CA SER A 173 -26.97 -7.96 1.51
C SER A 173 -25.93 -7.40 2.47
N GLN A 174 -26.35 -6.35 3.17
CA GLN A 174 -26.06 -5.97 4.56
C GLN A 174 -25.45 -4.57 4.77
N ASP A 175 -26.33 -3.73 5.30
CA ASP A 175 -26.05 -2.55 6.11
C ASP A 175 -24.92 -2.77 7.13
N LYS A 176 -24.05 -1.76 7.20
CA LYS A 176 -23.23 -1.37 8.36
C LYS A 176 -22.26 -2.42 8.89
N MET A 177 -21.05 -2.42 8.34
CA MET A 177 -19.85 -2.71 9.12
C MET A 177 -18.82 -1.60 8.92
N GLU A 178 -18.29 -1.12 10.04
CA GLU A 178 -17.18 -0.18 10.12
C GLU A 178 -16.06 -0.67 9.20
N ILE A 179 -15.74 0.15 8.19
CA ILE A 179 -14.56 -0.08 7.36
C ILE A 179 -13.37 0.11 8.28
N ASP A 180 -12.85 -1.02 8.77
CA ASP A 180 -11.62 -1.12 9.52
C ASP A 180 -10.49 -0.61 8.59
N SER A 181 -10.20 0.70 8.66
CA SER A 181 -9.24 1.40 7.80
C SER A 181 -7.79 0.97 8.02
N SER A 182 -7.58 -0.10 8.78
CA SER A 182 -6.30 -0.69 9.16
C SER A 182 -5.82 -1.80 8.19
N LYS A 183 -6.67 -2.27 7.26
CA LYS A 183 -6.37 -3.40 6.34
C LYS A 183 -6.26 -3.05 4.86
N THR A 184 -6.36 -1.79 4.45
CA THR A 184 -6.33 -1.42 3.04
C THR A 184 -4.90 -1.23 2.56
N GLY A 185 -4.34 -2.15 1.75
CA GLY A 185 -3.02 -2.03 1.09
C GLY A 185 -2.83 -0.75 0.25
N PRO A 186 -1.67 -0.53 -0.40
CA PRO A 186 -1.48 0.63 -1.26
C PRO A 186 -2.51 0.66 -2.41
N ASN A 187 -2.96 1.85 -2.79
CA ASN A 187 -3.90 2.02 -3.91
C ASN A 187 -3.24 1.62 -5.24
N ILE A 188 -4.03 1.19 -6.24
CA ILE A 188 -3.56 0.83 -7.58
C ILE A 188 -2.70 1.92 -8.23
N LEU A 189 -3.02 3.21 -8.02
CA LEU A 189 -2.18 4.31 -8.52
C LEU A 189 -0.80 4.31 -7.87
N GLN A 190 -0.74 4.13 -6.54
CA GLN A 190 0.53 4.03 -5.82
C GLN A 190 1.33 2.80 -6.26
N ILE A 191 0.64 1.67 -6.48
CA ILE A 191 1.26 0.43 -6.96
C ILE A 191 1.86 0.65 -8.36
N THR A 192 1.13 1.31 -9.27
CA THR A 192 1.62 1.63 -10.62
C THR A 192 2.82 2.57 -10.57
N ASP A 193 2.75 3.65 -9.79
CA ASP A 193 3.86 4.59 -9.64
C ASP A 193 5.10 3.90 -9.05
N LEU A 194 4.91 3.01 -8.07
CA LEU A 194 5.97 2.18 -7.52
C LEU A 194 6.54 1.24 -8.59
N PHE A 195 5.70 0.54 -9.36
CA PHE A 195 6.16 -0.32 -10.46
C PHE A 195 7.06 0.44 -11.44
N SER A 196 6.62 1.62 -11.90
CA SER A 196 7.43 2.47 -12.78
C SER A 196 8.76 2.86 -12.12
N CYS A 197 8.72 3.29 -10.86
CA CYS A 197 9.91 3.66 -10.09
C CYS A 197 10.91 2.50 -9.95
N PHE A 198 10.42 1.29 -9.67
CA PHE A 198 11.23 0.08 -9.58
C PHE A 198 11.84 -0.31 -10.94
N VAL A 199 11.08 -0.20 -12.02
CA VAL A 199 11.56 -0.48 -13.38
C VAL A 199 12.65 0.52 -13.80
N ASP A 200 12.44 1.81 -13.54
CA ASP A 200 13.42 2.86 -13.85
C ASP A 200 14.71 2.71 -13.04
N ALA A 201 14.60 2.33 -11.76
CA ALA A 201 15.76 2.12 -10.90
C ALA A 201 16.61 0.92 -11.33
N HIS A 202 15.97 -0.15 -11.83
CA HIS A 202 16.60 -1.46 -12.05
C HIS A 202 16.55 -1.95 -13.50
N PHE A 203 16.42 -1.05 -14.47
CA PHE A 203 16.32 -1.38 -15.90
C PHE A 203 17.38 -2.38 -16.38
N THR A 204 18.64 -2.21 -15.96
CA THR A 204 19.75 -3.12 -16.32
C THR A 204 19.55 -4.52 -15.74
N HIS A 205 19.06 -4.63 -14.50
CA HIS A 205 18.78 -5.92 -13.87
C HIS A 205 17.60 -6.63 -14.53
N ILE A 206 16.57 -5.90 -14.91
CA ILE A 206 15.43 -6.44 -15.68
C ILE A 206 15.91 -7.02 -17.02
N THR A 207 16.78 -6.30 -17.71
CA THR A 207 17.30 -6.74 -19.01
C THR A 207 18.11 -8.04 -18.91
N LEU A 208 18.76 -8.30 -17.77
CA LEU A 208 19.66 -9.45 -17.57
C LEU A 208 19.03 -10.61 -16.80
N SER A 209 17.93 -10.40 -16.08
CA SER A 209 17.26 -11.39 -15.24
C SER A 209 16.01 -11.93 -15.92
N THR A 210 16.03 -13.20 -16.32
CA THR A 210 14.85 -13.88 -16.87
C THR A 210 13.68 -13.86 -15.89
N LYS A 211 13.94 -14.03 -14.59
CA LYS A 211 12.89 -13.99 -13.57
C LYS A 211 12.21 -12.63 -13.45
N SER A 212 12.97 -11.55 -13.56
CA SER A 212 12.40 -10.21 -13.56
C SER A 212 11.54 -9.97 -14.80
N GLN A 213 11.95 -10.52 -15.96
CA GLN A 213 11.19 -10.47 -17.20
C GLN A 213 9.88 -11.25 -17.10
N GLU A 214 9.90 -12.45 -16.51
CA GLU A 214 8.69 -13.26 -16.25
C GLU A 214 7.68 -12.51 -15.39
N VAL A 215 8.12 -11.96 -14.24
CA VAL A 215 7.24 -11.22 -13.32
C VAL A 215 6.63 -10.01 -14.03
N ILE A 216 7.43 -9.27 -14.80
CA ILE A 216 6.94 -8.11 -15.56
C ILE A 216 5.99 -8.53 -16.67
N ALA A 217 6.27 -9.62 -17.40
CA ALA A 217 5.41 -10.13 -18.45
C ALA A 217 4.05 -10.57 -17.90
N GLU A 218 4.03 -11.26 -16.76
CA GLU A 218 2.78 -11.62 -16.07
C GLU A 218 1.98 -10.39 -15.64
N VAL A 219 2.65 -9.38 -15.09
CA VAL A 219 1.99 -8.11 -14.70
C VAL A 219 1.44 -7.39 -15.93
N LEU A 220 2.20 -7.35 -17.02
CA LEU A 220 1.78 -6.72 -18.27
C LEU A 220 0.57 -7.43 -18.86
N GLN A 221 0.58 -8.76 -18.92
CA GLN A 221 -0.57 -9.55 -19.37
C GLN A 221 -1.81 -9.31 -18.49
N LEU A 222 -1.64 -9.21 -17.17
CA LEU A 222 -2.73 -8.87 -16.26
C LEU A 222 -3.30 -7.48 -16.55
N ILE A 223 -2.44 -6.49 -16.77
CA ILE A 223 -2.87 -5.11 -17.08
C ILE A 223 -3.58 -5.06 -18.43
N GLU A 224 -3.05 -5.71 -19.47
CA GLU A 224 -3.66 -5.77 -20.80
C GLU A 224 -5.06 -6.39 -20.74
N ASN A 225 -5.20 -7.54 -20.07
CA ASN A 225 -6.51 -8.18 -19.88
C ASN A 225 -7.50 -7.25 -19.16
N GLN A 226 -7.04 -6.44 -18.21
CA GLN A 226 -7.90 -5.49 -17.50
C GLN A 226 -8.25 -4.26 -18.33
N LEU A 227 -7.35 -3.80 -19.19
CA LEU A 227 -7.63 -2.74 -20.15
C LEU A 227 -8.70 -3.17 -21.16
N ASP A 228 -8.62 -4.39 -21.68
CA ASP A 228 -9.62 -4.94 -22.59
C ASP A 228 -11.02 -4.95 -21.94
N ILE A 229 -11.13 -5.44 -20.70
CA ILE A 229 -12.38 -5.40 -19.92
C ILE A 229 -12.86 -3.95 -19.72
N PHE A 230 -11.95 -3.01 -19.47
CA PHE A 230 -12.31 -1.62 -19.27
C PHE A 230 -12.80 -0.95 -20.57
N PHE A 231 -12.20 -1.26 -21.72
CA PHE A 231 -12.67 -0.79 -23.02
C PHE A 231 -14.06 -1.37 -23.37
N ASP A 232 -14.30 -2.63 -23.03
CA ASP A 232 -15.62 -3.24 -23.15
C ASP A 232 -16.65 -2.50 -22.27
N LEU A 233 -16.29 -2.18 -21.01
CA LEU A 233 -17.15 -1.41 -20.11
C LEU A 233 -17.43 0.02 -20.59
N ILE A 234 -16.43 0.70 -21.16
CA ILE A 234 -16.65 2.04 -21.78
C ILE A 234 -17.63 1.92 -22.94
N SER A 235 -17.48 0.87 -23.76
CA SER A 235 -18.39 0.60 -24.88
C SER A 235 -19.81 0.30 -24.40
N ILE A 236 -19.96 -0.34 -23.25
CA ILE A 236 -21.27 -0.55 -22.61
C ILE A 236 -21.82 0.76 -22.01
N ASP A 237 -21.01 1.59 -21.36
CA ASP A 237 -21.44 2.87 -20.80
C ASP A 237 -21.90 3.86 -21.89
N SER A 238 -21.23 3.86 -23.05
CA SER A 238 -21.68 4.65 -24.21
C SER A 238 -23.04 4.17 -24.71
N LEU A 239 -23.25 2.85 -24.84
CA LEU A 239 -24.54 2.26 -25.18
C LEU A 239 -25.62 2.59 -24.14
N ILE A 240 -25.31 2.51 -22.84
CA ILE A 240 -26.25 2.87 -21.77
C ILE A 240 -26.61 4.35 -21.83
N LYS A 241 -25.65 5.24 -22.09
CA LYS A 241 -25.90 6.67 -22.27
C LYS A 241 -26.77 6.95 -23.47
N GLU A 242 -26.52 6.28 -24.60
CA GLU A 242 -27.37 6.37 -25.79
C GLU A 242 -28.79 5.86 -25.50
N ILE A 243 -28.95 4.73 -24.82
CA ILE A 243 -30.26 4.19 -24.42
C ILE A 243 -31.00 5.15 -23.47
N LYS A 244 -30.31 5.77 -22.51
CA LYS A 244 -30.91 6.75 -21.58
C LYS A 244 -31.32 8.05 -22.28
N GLN A 245 -30.56 8.48 -23.28
CA GLN A 245 -30.80 9.72 -24.03
C GLN A 245 -31.83 9.54 -25.16
N ASN A 246 -31.96 8.34 -25.72
CA ASN A 246 -32.98 8.02 -26.70
C ASN A 246 -34.35 7.87 -26.04
N LYS A 247 -35.23 8.85 -26.26
CA LYS A 247 -36.64 8.83 -25.83
C LYS A 247 -37.47 7.69 -26.44
N GLU A 248 -36.97 7.02 -27.47
CA GLU A 248 -37.62 5.83 -28.07
C GLU A 248 -37.39 4.55 -27.26
N PHE A 249 -36.28 4.47 -26.51
CA PHE A 249 -35.94 3.34 -25.63
C PHE A 249 -36.34 3.56 -24.17
N GLN A 250 -36.70 4.79 -23.79
CA GLN A 250 -37.53 4.98 -22.61
C GLN A 250 -38.82 4.21 -22.90
N VAL A 251 -38.95 3.03 -22.28
CA VAL A 251 -40.19 2.27 -22.25
C VAL A 251 -41.24 3.28 -21.85
N LYS A 252 -41.98 3.78 -22.84
CA LYS A 252 -43.26 4.38 -22.58
C LYS A 252 -43.93 3.26 -21.82
N ASN A 253 -44.28 3.50 -20.55
CA ASN A 253 -45.30 2.74 -19.86
C ASN A 253 -46.59 2.94 -20.66
N THR A 254 -46.63 2.36 -21.85
CA THR A 254 -47.80 2.16 -22.62
C THR A 254 -48.45 0.97 -21.93
N ASN A 255 -49.31 1.31 -20.97
CA ASN A 255 -50.61 0.63 -20.84
C ASN A 255 -51.41 0.78 -22.15
N SER A 256 -50.80 0.50 -23.30
CA SER A 256 -51.48 0.36 -24.59
C SER A 256 -51.33 -1.11 -24.98
N ILE A 257 -52.08 -1.95 -24.25
CA ILE A 257 -52.83 -2.99 -24.94
C ILE A 257 -53.61 -2.22 -26.00
N SER A 258 -53.26 -2.39 -27.28
CA SER A 258 -54.06 -1.83 -28.36
C SER A 258 -55.46 -2.40 -28.21
N ASP A 259 -56.49 -1.55 -28.14
CA ASP A 259 -57.90 -1.92 -27.97
C ASP A 259 -58.40 -2.92 -29.04
N TYR A 260 -57.60 -3.17 -30.07
CA TYR A 260 -57.86 -4.14 -31.10
C TYR A 260 -56.57 -4.82 -31.56
N PHE A 261 -56.48 -6.13 -31.39
CA PHE A 261 -55.54 -7.00 -32.10
C PHE A 261 -56.34 -8.19 -32.66
N ILE A 262 -56.11 -8.54 -33.92
CA ILE A 262 -56.67 -9.76 -34.51
C ILE A 262 -55.60 -10.84 -34.39
N GLU A 263 -55.82 -11.78 -33.48
CA GLU A 263 -55.02 -12.99 -33.36
C GLU A 263 -55.68 -14.09 -34.20
N VAL A 264 -54.96 -14.59 -35.20
CA VAL A 264 -55.44 -15.70 -36.04
C VAL A 264 -54.92 -17.00 -35.45
N LEU A 265 -55.77 -17.68 -34.69
CA LEU A 265 -55.50 -19.03 -34.19
C LEU A 265 -55.76 -20.05 -35.31
N LYS A 266 -54.76 -20.89 -35.59
CA LYS A 266 -54.95 -22.08 -36.44
C LYS A 266 -55.75 -23.10 -35.64
N PHE A 267 -56.89 -23.51 -36.18
CA PHE A 267 -57.62 -24.68 -35.71
C PHE A 267 -56.92 -25.93 -36.26
N GLU A 268 -56.41 -26.79 -35.37
CA GLU A 268 -56.09 -28.19 -35.66
C GLU A 268 -57.34 -29.06 -35.51
#